data_AF-A0A2K2VFA5-F1
#
_entry.id   AF-A0A2K2VFA5-F1
#
_cell.length_a   1.000
_cell.length_b   1.000
_cell.length_c   1.000
_cell.angle_alpha   90.00
_cell.angle_beta   90.00
_cell.angle_gamma   90.00
#
_symmetry.space_group_name_H-M   'P 1'
#
loop_
_entity.id
_entity.type
_entity.pdbx_description
1 polymer ?
#
loop_
_entity_poly.entity_id
_entity_poly.type
_entity_poly.pdbx_seq_one_letter_code
_entity_poly.pdbx_strand_id
1 'polypeptide(L)'
;MVSVGVHIPTFTREEEFLIRLRIRQYYDIQKLRIASEARLRNKFIVCEKNHWIPVSQKIPSKCPLCGSRVQVVELMIPESFKKIHEELVSWEKAFYNELYALIKNHPLWTDYLSMIKGIGPVLAAWLITDLNPARFQKVSSMWKYCGLHVVDGKAPRRIPGQPTDFNPFARTMAWKIGESFRKTGGVYRFFYEKSFEESLVKHPDWTRA
;
A
#
# COMPACT_ATOMS: atom_id res chain seq x y z
N MET A 1 -1.12 -37.00 27.32
CA MET A 1 -0.68 -36.23 26.14
C MET A 1 -0.45 -34.80 26.59
N VAL A 2 0.81 -34.37 26.63
CA VAL A 2 1.19 -33.05 27.13
C VAL A 2 0.70 -32.01 26.12
N SER A 3 -0.25 -31.18 26.53
CA SER A 3 -0.64 -29.97 25.82
C SER A 3 0.56 -29.03 25.81
N VAL A 4 1.38 -29.09 24.76
CA VAL A 4 2.41 -28.09 24.51
C VAL A 4 1.67 -26.82 24.14
N GLY A 5 1.35 -26.01 25.14
CA GLY A 5 0.90 -24.65 24.93
C GLY A 5 2.02 -23.92 24.21
N VAL A 6 1.85 -23.70 22.91
CA VAL A 6 2.76 -22.86 22.13
C VAL A 6 2.61 -21.46 22.70
N HIS A 7 3.51 -21.08 23.61
CA HIS A 7 3.64 -19.72 24.07
C HIS A 7 4.18 -18.92 22.89
N ILE A 8 3.27 -18.45 22.03
CA ILE A 8 3.60 -17.51 20.96
C ILE A 8 4.16 -16.27 21.67
N PRO A 9 5.42 -15.87 21.44
CA PRO A 9 5.97 -14.67 22.03
C PRO A 9 5.07 -13.50 21.65
N THR A 10 4.32 -12.99 22.61
CA THR A 10 3.43 -11.85 22.40
C THR A 10 4.21 -10.59 22.67
N PHE A 11 4.22 -9.67 21.70
CA PHE A 11 4.67 -8.31 21.95
C PHE A 11 3.90 -7.73 23.15
N THR A 12 4.61 -7.01 24.00
CA THR A 12 3.99 -6.14 25.01
C THR A 12 3.14 -5.07 24.33
N ARG A 13 2.19 -4.48 25.07
CA ARG A 13 1.34 -3.39 24.54
C ARG A 13 2.16 -2.20 24.04
N GLU A 14 3.27 -1.90 24.70
CA GLU A 14 4.18 -0.82 24.31
C GLU A 14 4.89 -1.15 23.00
N GLU A 15 5.41 -2.36 22.85
CA GLU A 15 6.03 -2.82 21.60
C GLU A 15 5.04 -2.82 20.43
N GLU A 16 3.81 -3.33 20.62
CA GLU A 16 2.77 -3.26 19.59
C GLU A 16 2.48 -1.81 19.16
N PHE A 17 2.42 -0.89 20.12
CA PHE A 17 2.19 0.52 19.84
C PHE A 17 3.35 1.15 19.07
N LEU A 18 4.60 0.87 19.46
CA LEU A 18 5.79 1.36 18.77
C LEU A 18 5.91 0.79 17.35
N ILE A 19 5.60 -0.50 17.16
CA ILE A 19 5.54 -1.13 15.83
C ILE A 19 4.48 -0.43 14.97
N ARG A 20 3.29 -0.18 15.50
CA ARG A 20 2.23 0.55 14.80
C ARG A 20 2.68 1.95 14.38
N LEU A 21 3.36 2.68 15.25
CA LEU A 21 3.91 4.01 14.92
C LEU A 21 4.97 3.90 13.81
N ARG A 22 5.85 2.90 13.88
CA ARG A 22 6.87 2.68 12.85
C ARG A 22 6.28 2.32 11.49
N ILE A 23 5.23 1.51 11.44
CA ILE A 23 4.52 1.18 10.18
C ILE A 23 3.93 2.46 9.56
N ARG A 24 3.37 3.37 10.38
CA ARG A 24 2.85 4.66 9.89
C ARG A 24 3.97 5.53 9.33
N GLN A 25 5.08 5.67 10.07
CA GLN A 25 6.26 6.41 9.61
C GLN A 25 6.83 5.84 8.30
N TYR A 26 6.88 4.52 8.14
CA TYR A 26 7.26 3.88 6.88
C TYR A 26 6.40 4.36 5.72
N TYR A 27 5.07 4.38 5.87
CA TYR A 27 4.19 4.85 4.79
C TYR A 27 4.23 6.36 4.57
N ASP A 28 4.48 7.15 5.60
CA ASP A 28 4.69 8.60 5.47
C ASP A 28 5.96 8.89 4.66
N ILE A 29 7.07 8.21 4.98
CA ILE A 29 8.33 8.30 4.22
C ILE A 29 8.14 7.78 2.79
N GLN A 30 7.49 6.63 2.59
CA GLN A 30 7.20 6.10 1.26
C GLN A 30 6.41 7.11 0.41
N LYS A 31 5.41 7.76 0.99
CA LYS A 31 4.61 8.79 0.31
C LYS A 31 5.48 9.98 -0.09
N LEU A 32 6.33 10.46 0.80
CA LEU A 32 7.27 11.55 0.51
C LEU A 32 8.29 11.14 -0.55
N ARG A 33 8.83 9.91 -0.48
CA ARG A 33 9.78 9.37 -1.46
C ARG A 33 9.18 9.33 -2.86
N ILE A 34 7.99 8.74 -3.03
CA ILE A 34 7.28 8.68 -4.32
C ILE A 34 7.03 10.09 -4.86
N ALA A 35 6.62 11.02 -3.99
CA ALA A 35 6.39 12.39 -4.40
C ALA A 35 7.70 13.11 -4.79
N SER A 36 8.81 12.82 -4.10
CA SER A 36 10.13 13.36 -4.43
C SER A 36 10.64 12.80 -5.76
N GLU A 37 10.53 11.48 -5.97
CA GLU A 37 10.86 10.80 -7.23
C GLU A 37 10.12 11.40 -8.43
N ALA A 38 8.81 11.66 -8.27
CA ALA A 38 8.01 12.28 -9.32
C ALA A 38 8.49 13.69 -9.71
N ARG A 39 9.14 14.42 -8.80
CA ARG A 39 9.71 15.75 -9.04
C ARG A 39 11.10 15.72 -9.68
N LEU A 40 11.78 14.57 -9.66
CA LEU A 40 13.05 14.37 -10.35
C LEU A 40 12.87 14.10 -11.85
N ARG A 41 11.63 14.00 -12.35
CA ARG A 41 11.35 13.96 -13.79
C ARG A 41 11.94 15.21 -14.43
N ASN A 42 12.87 15.02 -15.36
CA ASN A 42 13.64 16.11 -15.95
C ASN A 42 13.28 16.38 -17.42
N LYS A 43 12.53 15.49 -18.08
CA LYS A 43 12.12 15.64 -19.48
C LYS A 43 10.70 16.18 -19.60
N PHE A 44 10.57 17.32 -20.26
CA PHE A 44 9.30 18.01 -20.49
C PHE A 44 9.12 18.33 -21.97
N ILE A 45 7.87 18.33 -22.42
CA ILE A 45 7.50 19.08 -23.63
C ILE A 45 7.11 20.49 -23.21
N VAL A 46 7.60 21.46 -23.96
CA VAL A 46 7.31 22.88 -23.78
C VAL A 46 6.81 23.45 -25.10
N CYS A 47 5.75 24.24 -25.07
CA CYS A 47 5.26 24.96 -26.23
C CYS A 47 5.53 26.47 -26.11
N GLU A 48 5.30 27.23 -27.18
CA GLU A 48 5.41 28.69 -27.20
C GLU A 48 4.58 29.40 -26.11
N LYS A 49 3.45 28.81 -25.71
CA LYS A 49 2.60 29.31 -24.61
C LYS A 49 3.06 28.88 -23.21
N ASN A 50 4.27 28.33 -23.09
CA ASN A 50 4.91 27.94 -21.83
C ASN A 50 4.17 26.86 -21.01
N HIS A 51 3.44 25.95 -21.67
CA HIS A 51 2.91 24.76 -20.99
C HIS A 51 4.03 23.72 -20.78
N TRP A 52 4.33 23.40 -19.53
CA TRP A 52 5.31 22.39 -19.14
C TRP A 52 4.60 21.06 -18.83
N ILE A 53 4.74 20.09 -19.74
CA ILE A 53 4.07 18.81 -19.59
C ILE A 53 5.16 17.73 -19.51
N PRO A 54 5.17 16.88 -18.47
CA PRO A 54 6.17 15.82 -18.36
C PRO A 54 6.03 14.85 -19.54
N VAL A 55 7.16 14.44 -20.11
CA VAL A 55 7.19 13.50 -21.23
C VAL A 55 6.58 12.16 -20.82
N SER A 56 5.64 11.67 -21.63
CA SER A 56 5.07 10.33 -21.51
C SER A 56 5.83 9.33 -22.40
N GLN A 57 5.40 8.06 -22.45
CA GLN A 57 5.96 7.08 -23.38
C GLN A 57 5.86 7.51 -24.86
N LYS A 58 4.85 8.34 -25.22
CA LYS A 58 4.69 8.92 -26.56
C LYS A 58 4.81 10.44 -26.48
N ILE A 59 5.69 11.01 -27.31
CA ILE A 59 5.87 12.45 -27.42
C ILE A 59 4.88 12.97 -28.47
N PRO A 60 3.90 13.81 -28.11
CA PRO A 60 2.96 14.34 -29.08
C PRO A 60 3.65 15.38 -29.97
N SER A 61 3.25 15.47 -31.24
CA SER A 61 3.80 16.47 -32.19
C SER A 61 3.29 17.89 -31.93
N LYS A 62 2.19 18.03 -31.18
CA LYS A 62 1.55 19.28 -30.79
C LYS A 62 1.23 19.26 -29.29
N CYS A 63 1.12 20.44 -28.69
CA CYS A 63 0.81 20.60 -27.29
C CYS A 63 -0.62 20.09 -27.01
N PRO A 64 -0.83 19.15 -26.06
CA PRO A 64 -2.16 18.66 -25.71
C PRO A 64 -3.11 19.74 -25.17
N LEU A 65 -2.58 20.82 -24.61
CA LEU A 65 -3.39 21.89 -24.00
C LEU A 65 -3.77 22.99 -25.00
N CYS A 66 -2.95 23.26 -26.02
CA CYS A 66 -3.17 24.42 -26.90
C CYS A 66 -2.92 24.17 -28.40
N GLY A 67 -2.44 23.00 -28.82
CA GLY A 67 -2.22 22.66 -30.23
C GLY A 67 -0.98 23.27 -30.88
N SER A 68 -0.22 24.12 -30.20
CA SER A 68 1.05 24.68 -30.69
C SER A 68 2.13 23.61 -30.88
N ARG A 69 3.17 23.92 -31.65
CA ARG A 69 4.38 23.08 -31.74
C ARG A 69 5.02 22.93 -30.36
N VAL A 70 5.62 21.77 -30.13
CA VAL A 70 6.32 21.46 -28.88
C VAL A 70 7.78 21.19 -29.15
N GLN A 71 8.61 21.54 -28.18
CA GLN A 71 10.01 21.17 -28.09
C GLN A 71 10.23 20.34 -26.84
N VAL A 72 11.15 19.38 -26.91
CA VAL A 72 11.56 18.60 -25.75
C VAL A 72 12.66 19.38 -25.04
N VAL A 73 12.45 19.64 -23.75
CA VAL A 73 13.42 20.26 -22.86
C VAL A 73 13.81 19.25 -21.81
N GLU A 74 15.11 19.06 -21.65
CA GLU A 74 15.69 18.29 -20.55
C GLU A 74 16.30 19.25 -19.55
N LEU A 75 15.78 19.23 -18.32
CA LEU A 75 16.26 20.08 -17.23
C LEU A 75 17.46 19.44 -16.54
N MET A 76 18.41 20.28 -16.15
CA MET A 76 19.44 19.89 -15.19
C MET A 76 18.84 19.99 -13.78
N ILE A 77 18.58 18.84 -13.16
CA ILE A 77 18.04 18.80 -11.80
C ILE A 77 19.16 19.12 -10.80
N PRO A 78 19.00 20.12 -9.93
CA PRO A 78 20.02 20.45 -8.94
C PRO A 78 20.28 19.30 -7.98
N GLU A 79 21.52 19.17 -7.52
CA GLU A 79 21.94 18.06 -6.67
C GLU A 79 21.19 18.00 -5.34
N SER A 80 20.77 19.15 -4.81
CA SER A 80 19.94 19.23 -3.61
C SER A 80 18.61 18.47 -3.72
N PHE A 81 18.00 18.42 -4.92
CA PHE A 81 16.75 17.68 -5.13
C PHE A 81 16.98 16.17 -5.10
N LYS A 82 18.09 15.70 -5.68
CA LYS A 82 18.46 14.28 -5.67
C LYS A 82 18.78 13.81 -4.26
N LYS A 83 19.55 14.60 -3.52
CA LYS A 83 19.91 14.30 -2.12
C LYS A 83 18.68 14.04 -1.24
N ILE A 84 17.64 14.87 -1.37
CA ILE A 84 16.38 14.67 -0.62
C ILE A 84 15.75 13.31 -0.96
N HIS A 85 15.70 12.94 -2.25
CA HIS A 85 15.18 11.64 -2.65
C HIS A 85 16.00 10.47 -2.09
N GLU A 86 17.32 10.56 -2.16
CA GLU A 86 18.25 9.54 -1.64
C GLU A 86 18.11 9.35 -0.13
N GLU A 87 18.00 10.43 0.63
CA GLU A 87 17.73 10.39 2.08
C GLU A 87 16.39 9.69 2.37
N LEU A 88 15.33 10.00 1.62
CA LEU A 88 14.03 9.34 1.77
C LEU A 88 14.08 7.85 1.43
N VAL A 89 14.83 7.45 0.40
CA VAL A 89 15.09 6.04 0.06
C VAL A 89 15.81 5.33 1.21
N SER A 90 16.83 5.98 1.79
CA SER A 90 17.60 5.46 2.92
C SER A 90 16.69 5.23 4.15
N TRP A 91 15.86 6.22 4.49
CA TRP A 91 14.92 6.10 5.61
C TRP A 91 13.86 5.01 5.37
N GLU A 92 13.29 4.90 4.17
CA GLU A 92 12.33 3.84 3.86
C GLU A 92 12.96 2.45 4.06
N LYS A 93 14.20 2.26 3.60
CA LYS A 93 14.96 1.01 3.77
C LYS A 93 15.30 0.73 5.23
N ALA A 94 15.72 1.75 5.99
CA ALA A 94 16.00 1.61 7.42
C ALA A 94 14.75 1.12 8.17
N PHE A 95 13.61 1.77 7.94
CA PHE A 95 12.35 1.43 8.62
C PHE A 95 11.85 0.03 8.22
N TYR A 96 12.01 -0.35 6.96
CA TYR A 96 11.73 -1.71 6.51
C TYR A 96 12.56 -2.76 7.26
N ASN A 97 13.88 -2.52 7.38
CA ASN A 97 14.79 -3.44 8.05
C ASN A 97 14.54 -3.54 9.56
N GLU A 98 14.19 -2.43 10.22
CA GLU A 98 13.81 -2.43 11.63
C GLU A 98 12.53 -3.24 11.86
N LEU A 99 11.49 -3.03 11.04
CA LEU A 99 10.26 -3.82 11.14
C LEU A 99 10.53 -5.31 10.92
N TYR A 100 11.41 -5.66 9.98
CA TYR A 100 11.86 -7.04 9.79
C TYR A 100 12.58 -7.58 11.03
N ALA A 101 13.51 -6.83 11.62
CA ALA A 101 14.25 -7.25 12.79
C ALA A 101 13.35 -7.54 14.00
N LEU A 102 12.22 -6.84 14.13
CA LEU A 102 11.23 -7.04 15.19
C LEU A 102 10.42 -8.33 14.99
N ILE A 103 10.07 -8.68 13.75
CA ILE A 103 9.18 -9.81 13.48
C ILE A 103 9.90 -11.09 13.05
N LYS A 104 11.20 -11.03 12.69
CA LYS A 104 11.93 -12.15 12.07
C LYS A 104 11.90 -13.46 12.88
N ASN A 105 11.73 -13.37 14.19
CA ASN A 105 11.68 -14.52 15.11
C ASN A 105 10.25 -14.84 15.58
N HIS A 106 9.24 -14.09 15.11
CA HIS A 106 7.85 -14.31 15.51
C HIS A 106 7.29 -15.55 14.78
N PRO A 107 6.61 -16.49 15.47
CA PRO A 107 6.11 -17.74 14.85
C PRO A 107 5.24 -17.51 13.62
N LEU A 108 4.32 -16.53 13.67
CA LEU A 108 3.51 -16.17 12.49
C LEU A 108 4.35 -15.76 11.27
N TRP A 109 5.54 -15.17 11.48
CA TRP A 109 6.44 -14.85 10.39
C TRP A 109 7.20 -16.08 9.90
N THR A 110 7.88 -16.79 10.81
CA THR A 110 8.74 -17.94 10.47
C THR A 110 7.95 -19.09 9.85
N ASP A 111 6.77 -19.35 10.38
CA ASP A 111 6.02 -20.58 10.07
C ASP A 111 5.01 -20.37 8.94
N TYR A 112 4.70 -19.10 8.60
CA TYR A 112 3.62 -18.81 7.65
C TYR A 112 3.84 -17.56 6.78
N LEU A 113 3.83 -16.35 7.36
CA LEU A 113 3.75 -15.10 6.58
C LEU A 113 4.95 -14.90 5.65
N SER A 114 6.14 -15.35 6.02
CA SER A 114 7.34 -15.28 5.18
C SER A 114 7.25 -16.12 3.90
N MET A 115 6.42 -17.16 3.90
CA MET A 115 6.20 -18.05 2.75
C MET A 115 5.16 -17.48 1.76
N ILE A 116 4.44 -16.44 2.16
CA ILE A 116 3.40 -15.84 1.33
C ILE A 116 4.01 -14.81 0.38
N LYS A 117 4.07 -15.15 -0.90
CA LYS A 117 4.46 -14.20 -1.95
C LYS A 117 3.52 -12.98 -1.95
N GLY A 118 4.11 -11.79 -1.81
CA GLY A 118 3.37 -10.52 -1.70
C GLY A 118 3.21 -10.00 -0.26
N ILE A 119 3.56 -10.78 0.76
CA ILE A 119 3.62 -10.29 2.14
C ILE A 119 5.07 -10.02 2.53
N GLY A 120 5.44 -8.74 2.53
CA GLY A 120 6.71 -8.28 3.08
C GLY A 120 6.64 -7.97 4.58
N PRO A 121 7.78 -7.69 5.24
CA PRO A 121 7.87 -7.39 6.67
C PRO A 121 6.93 -6.30 7.16
N VAL A 122 6.72 -5.24 6.39
CA VAL A 122 5.80 -4.14 6.77
C VAL A 122 4.36 -4.63 6.89
N LEU A 123 3.89 -5.40 5.90
CA LEU A 123 2.54 -5.97 5.91
C LEU A 123 2.40 -7.06 6.97
N ALA A 124 3.44 -7.89 7.14
CA ALA A 124 3.47 -8.92 8.16
C ALA A 124 3.45 -8.33 9.59
N ALA A 125 4.24 -7.30 9.86
CA ALA A 125 4.23 -6.60 11.15
C ALA A 125 2.84 -6.05 11.48
N TRP A 126 2.14 -5.47 10.50
CA TRP A 126 0.76 -5.03 10.66
C TRP A 126 -0.22 -6.19 10.91
N LEU A 127 -0.09 -7.30 10.19
CA LEU A 127 -0.93 -8.50 10.39
C LEU A 127 -0.74 -9.08 11.79
N ILE A 128 0.49 -9.07 12.31
CA ILE A 128 0.83 -9.60 13.64
C ILE A 128 0.33 -8.67 14.76
N THR A 129 0.51 -7.36 14.65
CA THR A 129 0.27 -6.41 15.76
C THR A 129 -1.09 -5.73 15.73
N ASP A 130 -1.61 -5.40 14.55
CA ASP A 130 -2.78 -4.54 14.38
C ASP A 130 -4.02 -5.30 13.95
N LEU A 131 -3.87 -6.23 12.99
CA LEU A 131 -4.99 -7.04 12.57
C LEU A 131 -5.21 -8.22 13.51
N ASN A 132 -4.18 -9.03 13.76
CA ASN A 132 -4.22 -10.27 14.56
C ASN A 132 -5.62 -10.93 14.60
N PRO A 133 -5.96 -11.82 13.65
CA PRO A 133 -7.31 -12.38 13.54
C PRO A 133 -7.89 -12.96 14.83
N ALA A 134 -7.04 -13.46 15.74
CA ALA A 134 -7.45 -14.00 17.03
C ALA A 134 -8.15 -12.97 17.96
N ARG A 135 -8.00 -11.66 17.71
CA ARG A 135 -8.70 -10.61 18.48
C ARG A 135 -10.18 -10.46 18.10
N PHE A 136 -10.61 -11.06 16.99
CA PHE A 136 -11.98 -10.94 16.50
C PHE A 136 -12.76 -12.23 16.77
N GLN A 137 -13.91 -12.10 17.44
CA GLN A 137 -14.82 -13.22 17.66
C GLN A 137 -15.37 -13.82 16.34
N LYS A 138 -15.54 -12.97 15.32
CA LYS A 138 -16.09 -13.35 14.01
C LYS A 138 -15.29 -12.70 12.89
N VAL A 139 -15.15 -13.43 11.80
CA VAL A 139 -14.51 -12.92 10.57
C VAL A 139 -15.25 -11.67 10.07
N SER A 140 -16.59 -11.65 10.11
CA SER A 140 -17.39 -10.48 9.73
C SER A 140 -17.06 -9.22 10.54
N SER A 141 -16.72 -9.36 11.83
CA SER A 141 -16.30 -8.25 12.67
C SER A 141 -14.93 -7.69 12.24
N MET A 142 -14.01 -8.57 11.82
CA MET A 142 -12.73 -8.17 11.23
C MET A 142 -12.94 -7.40 9.92
N TRP A 143 -13.81 -7.89 9.02
CA TRP A 143 -14.16 -7.19 7.78
C TRP A 143 -14.80 -5.82 8.07
N LYS A 144 -15.66 -5.73 9.10
CA LYS A 144 -16.23 -4.45 9.54
C LYS A 144 -15.14 -3.49 10.01
N TYR A 145 -14.24 -3.94 10.88
CA TYR A 145 -13.10 -3.14 11.36
C TYR A 145 -12.22 -2.60 10.22
N CYS A 146 -11.97 -3.43 9.20
CA CYS A 146 -11.23 -3.02 8.00
C CYS A 146 -12.04 -2.17 7.01
N GLY A 147 -13.33 -1.89 7.26
CA GLY A 147 -14.16 -1.10 6.35
C GLY A 147 -14.43 -1.79 5.00
N LEU A 148 -14.41 -3.12 5.01
CA LEU A 148 -14.65 -3.99 3.86
C LEU A 148 -15.99 -4.74 3.95
N HIS A 149 -16.83 -4.37 4.92
CA HIS A 149 -18.20 -4.85 5.02
C HIS A 149 -19.10 -4.19 3.98
N VAL A 150 -20.34 -4.65 3.87
CA VAL A 150 -21.35 -4.12 2.94
C VAL A 150 -22.45 -3.43 3.74
N VAL A 151 -22.84 -2.23 3.31
CA VAL A 151 -23.97 -1.45 3.83
C VAL A 151 -24.89 -1.14 2.65
N ASP A 152 -26.14 -1.59 2.71
CA ASP A 152 -27.14 -1.39 1.63
C ASP A 152 -26.64 -1.78 0.24
N GLY A 153 -25.95 -2.94 0.15
CA GLY A 153 -25.38 -3.47 -1.09
C GLY A 153 -24.13 -2.74 -1.59
N LYS A 154 -23.58 -1.77 -0.83
CA LYS A 154 -22.43 -0.95 -1.23
C LYS A 154 -21.30 -1.02 -0.22
N ALA A 155 -20.07 -0.80 -0.69
CA ALA A 155 -18.93 -0.62 0.20
C ALA A 155 -19.07 0.72 0.97
N PRO A 156 -18.81 0.74 2.29
CA PRO A 156 -18.95 1.95 3.10
C PRO A 156 -17.99 3.04 2.60
N ARG A 157 -18.45 4.29 2.67
CA ARG A 157 -17.66 5.48 2.29
C ARG A 157 -17.60 6.44 3.47
N ARG A 158 -16.50 7.19 3.57
CA ARG A 158 -16.43 8.28 4.56
C ARG A 158 -17.32 9.42 4.11
N ILE A 159 -18.09 9.94 5.05
CA ILE A 159 -18.95 11.10 4.84
C ILE A 159 -18.30 12.26 5.61
N PRO A 160 -17.99 13.39 4.95
CA PRO A 160 -17.45 14.56 5.62
C PRO A 160 -18.33 14.98 6.81
N GLY A 161 -17.70 15.25 7.95
CA GLY A 161 -18.40 15.64 9.18
C GLY A 161 -19.01 14.51 9.99
N GLN A 162 -18.97 13.25 9.51
CA GLN A 162 -19.47 12.09 10.26
C GLN A 162 -18.33 11.20 10.77
N PRO A 163 -18.45 10.64 11.99
CA PRO A 163 -17.52 9.65 12.48
C PRO A 163 -17.59 8.38 11.61
N THR A 164 -16.43 7.78 11.35
CA THR A 164 -16.33 6.50 10.63
C THR A 164 -16.50 5.34 11.61
N ASP A 165 -17.20 4.28 11.20
CA ASP A 165 -17.43 3.08 12.02
C ASP A 165 -16.38 1.98 11.79
N PHE A 166 -15.44 2.21 10.87
CA PHE A 166 -14.30 1.35 10.56
C PHE A 166 -12.97 2.10 10.71
N ASN A 167 -11.86 1.37 10.79
CA ASN A 167 -10.52 1.95 10.87
C ASN A 167 -9.99 2.34 9.47
N PRO A 168 -9.81 3.65 9.19
CA PRO A 168 -9.19 4.19 7.97
C PRO A 168 -7.93 3.48 7.49
N PHE A 169 -7.01 3.23 8.43
CA PHE A 169 -5.69 2.72 8.16
C PHE A 169 -5.75 1.22 7.87
N ALA A 170 -6.53 0.48 8.65
CA ALA A 170 -6.75 -0.96 8.42
C ALA A 170 -7.33 -1.23 7.03
N ARG A 171 -8.28 -0.39 6.57
CA ARG A 171 -8.80 -0.46 5.19
C ARG A 171 -7.70 -0.32 4.14
N THR A 172 -6.85 0.69 4.30
CA THR A 172 -5.72 0.92 3.39
C THR A 172 -4.73 -0.24 3.41
N MET A 173 -4.45 -0.81 4.58
CA MET A 173 -3.54 -1.95 4.70
C MET A 173 -4.10 -3.21 4.04
N ALA A 174 -5.38 -3.50 4.24
CA ALA A 174 -6.04 -4.62 3.55
C ALA A 174 -6.05 -4.43 2.02
N TRP A 175 -6.29 -3.20 1.54
CA TRP A 175 -6.16 -2.87 0.12
C TRP A 175 -4.72 -3.10 -0.40
N LYS A 176 -3.70 -2.68 0.36
CA LYS A 176 -2.29 -2.91 0.00
C LYS A 176 -1.95 -4.40 -0.09
N ILE A 177 -2.51 -5.25 0.78
CA ILE A 177 -2.35 -6.72 0.69
C ILE A 177 -2.93 -7.24 -0.63
N GLY A 178 -4.16 -6.86 -0.96
CA GLY A 178 -4.80 -7.27 -2.22
C GLY A 178 -4.05 -6.81 -3.46
N GLU A 179 -3.62 -5.54 -3.49
CA GLU A 179 -2.80 -5.00 -4.59
C GLU A 179 -1.44 -5.70 -4.68
N SER A 180 -0.84 -6.06 -3.55
CA SER A 180 0.42 -6.79 -3.53
C SER A 180 0.25 -8.16 -4.21
N PHE A 181 -0.76 -8.94 -3.83
CA PHE A 181 -1.04 -10.23 -4.45
C PHE A 181 -1.31 -10.11 -5.95
N ARG A 182 -2.10 -9.12 -6.38
CA ARG A 182 -2.40 -8.87 -7.79
C ARG A 182 -1.12 -8.59 -8.60
N LYS A 183 -0.19 -7.83 -8.04
CA LYS A 183 1.07 -7.45 -8.69
C LYS A 183 2.13 -8.55 -8.66
N THR A 184 2.26 -9.30 -7.56
CA THR A 184 3.30 -10.34 -7.43
C THR A 184 2.94 -11.66 -8.10
N GLY A 185 1.65 -11.96 -8.25
CA GLY A 185 1.17 -13.23 -8.79
C GLY A 185 1.23 -14.40 -7.79
N GLY A 186 1.04 -15.62 -8.29
CA GLY A 186 1.04 -16.85 -7.50
C GLY A 186 -0.34 -17.26 -6.99
N VAL A 187 -0.37 -18.10 -5.96
CA VAL A 187 -1.59 -18.75 -5.45
C VAL A 187 -2.67 -17.72 -5.03
N TYR A 188 -2.28 -16.65 -4.32
CA TYR A 188 -3.24 -15.63 -3.90
C TYR A 188 -3.79 -14.79 -5.04
N ARG A 189 -3.03 -14.62 -6.14
CA ARG A 189 -3.56 -13.99 -7.36
C ARG A 189 -4.59 -14.89 -8.03
N PHE A 190 -4.33 -16.19 -8.10
CA PHE A 190 -5.30 -17.14 -8.64
C PHE A 190 -6.63 -17.09 -7.88
N PHE A 191 -6.59 -17.09 -6.54
CA PHE A 191 -7.82 -16.94 -5.74
C PHE A 191 -8.54 -15.60 -5.98
N TYR A 192 -7.78 -14.51 -6.16
CA TYR A 192 -8.34 -13.21 -6.50
C TYR A 192 -9.04 -13.23 -7.86
N GLU A 193 -8.37 -13.74 -8.89
CA GLU A 193 -8.90 -13.82 -10.27
C GLU A 193 -10.15 -14.71 -10.32
N LYS A 194 -10.13 -15.87 -9.66
CA LYS A 194 -11.30 -16.75 -9.54
C LYS A 194 -12.48 -16.04 -8.88
N SER A 195 -12.25 -15.36 -7.76
CA SER A 195 -13.32 -14.62 -7.05
C SER A 195 -13.86 -13.46 -7.89
N PHE A 196 -13.00 -12.81 -8.67
CA PHE A 196 -13.37 -11.75 -9.59
C PHE A 196 -14.24 -12.26 -10.74
N GLU A 197 -13.87 -13.37 -11.37
CA GLU A 197 -14.66 -14.04 -12.41
C GLU A 197 -16.04 -14.46 -11.89
N GLU A 198 -16.11 -15.09 -10.72
CA GLU A 198 -17.38 -15.44 -10.08
C GLU A 198 -18.25 -14.20 -9.82
N SER A 199 -17.64 -13.08 -9.43
CA SER A 199 -18.35 -11.83 -9.18
C SER A 199 -18.90 -11.23 -10.47
N LEU A 200 -18.17 -11.31 -11.59
CA LEU A 200 -18.64 -10.84 -12.90
C LEU A 200 -19.87 -11.63 -13.38
N VAL A 201 -19.91 -12.94 -13.11
CA VAL A 201 -21.05 -13.79 -13.48
C VAL A 201 -22.26 -13.50 -12.60
N LYS A 202 -22.06 -13.38 -11.28
CA LYS A 202 -23.14 -13.14 -10.31
C LYS A 202 -23.69 -11.72 -10.33
N HIS A 203 -22.83 -10.75 -10.66
CA HIS A 203 -23.12 -9.32 -10.59
C HIS A 203 -22.68 -8.60 -11.88
N PRO A 204 -23.36 -8.86 -13.01
CA PRO A 204 -23.06 -8.21 -14.28
C PRO A 204 -23.33 -6.69 -14.26
N ASP A 205 -24.11 -6.23 -13.28
CA ASP A 205 -24.46 -4.83 -13.02
C ASP A 205 -23.35 -4.04 -12.30
N TRP A 206 -22.35 -4.72 -11.74
CA TRP A 206 -21.24 -4.03 -11.08
C TRP A 206 -20.37 -3.31 -12.10
N THR A 207 -20.00 -2.07 -11.76
CA THR A 207 -19.09 -1.28 -12.58
C THR A 207 -17.74 -2.00 -12.65
N ARG A 208 -17.25 -2.24 -13.88
CA ARG A 208 -15.90 -2.78 -14.08
C ARG A 208 -14.90 -1.77 -13.54
N ALA A 209 -14.06 -2.23 -12.62
CA ALA A 209 -13.01 -1.43 -11.99
C ALA A 209 -11.85 -1.14 -12.97
#